data_AF-A0A9Q4HEQ2-F1
#
_entry.id   AF-A0A9Q4HEQ2-F1
#
_cell.length_a   1.000
_cell.length_b   1.000
_cell.length_c   1.000
_cell.angle_alpha   90.00
_cell.angle_beta   90.00
_cell.angle_gamma   90.00
#
_symmetry.space_group_name_H-M   'P 1'
#
loop_
_entity.id
_entity.type
_entity.pdbx_description
1 polymer ?
#
loop_
_entity_poly.entity_id
_entity_poly.type
_entity_poly.pdbx_seq_one_letter_code
_entity_poly.pdbx_strand_id
1 'polypeptide(L)'
;MTLAGIFIAGGLGAMLRFWVGDVITAKAKGLSLPIGIVTVNVLGALGLGIFTGLHVTNASASLIIGTGFFGAFTTFSTFSVESVQLLLAKRVMESILYIALTLCGSLLAFWCGWTIAT
;
A
#
# COMPACT_ATOMS: atom_id res chain seq x y z
N MET A 1 1.16 -26.30 0.76
CA MET A 1 1.63 -25.41 1.85
C MET A 1 1.65 -23.94 1.42
N THR A 2 2.17 -23.61 0.22
CA THR A 2 2.25 -22.21 -0.27
C THR A 2 0.90 -21.49 -0.37
N LEU A 3 -0.17 -22.13 -0.88
CA LEU A 3 -1.50 -21.51 -0.98
C LEU A 3 -2.09 -21.13 0.38
N ALA A 4 -1.99 -22.00 1.38
CA ALA A 4 -2.42 -21.70 2.75
C ALA A 4 -1.60 -20.54 3.34
N GLY A 5 -0.29 -20.50 3.07
CA GLY A 5 0.57 -19.38 3.45
C GLY A 5 0.13 -18.05 2.81
N ILE A 6 -0.17 -18.05 1.50
CA ILE A 6 -0.67 -16.86 0.78
C ILE A 6 -2.00 -16.41 1.38
N PHE A 7 -2.92 -17.34 1.67
CA PHE A 7 -4.21 -17.03 2.29
C PHE A 7 -4.05 -16.35 3.65
N ILE A 8 -3.22 -16.92 4.53
CA ILE A 8 -2.98 -16.37 5.87
C ILE A 8 -2.30 -15.00 5.76
N ALA A 9 -1.23 -14.89 4.98
CA ALA A 9 -0.49 -13.66 4.80
C ALA A 9 -1.35 -12.56 4.16
N GLY A 10 -2.17 -12.90 3.17
CA GLY A 10 -3.12 -11.98 2.55
C GLY A 10 -4.20 -11.51 3.50
N GLY A 11 -4.76 -12.42 4.31
CA GLY A 11 -5.71 -12.05 5.37
C GLY A 11 -5.10 -11.07 6.36
N LEU A 12 -3.88 -11.33 6.83
CA LEU A 12 -3.15 -10.43 7.73
C LEU A 12 -2.85 -9.08 7.07
N GLY A 13 -2.41 -9.07 5.81
CA GLY A 13 -2.16 -7.84 5.05
C GLY A 13 -3.41 -6.97 4.92
N ALA A 14 -4.55 -7.58 4.58
CA ALA A 14 -5.82 -6.88 4.46
C ALA A 14 -6.33 -6.32 5.81
N MET A 15 -6.20 -7.10 6.89
CA MET A 15 -6.57 -6.66 8.25
C MET A 15 -5.69 -5.49 8.72
N LEU A 16 -4.38 -5.57 8.48
CA LEU A 16 -3.46 -4.51 8.86
C LEU A 16 -3.68 -3.25 8.02
N ARG A 17 -3.98 -3.39 6.72
CA ARG A 17 -4.38 -2.27 5.85
C ARG A 17 -5.59 -1.55 6.41
N PHE A 18 -6.62 -2.31 6.79
CA PHE A 18 -7.84 -1.76 7.39
C PHE A 18 -7.51 -1.01 8.68
N TRP A 19 -6.78 -1.63 9.60
CA TRP A 19 -6.46 -1.02 10.89
C TRP A 19 -5.57 0.23 10.76
N VAL A 20 -4.49 0.16 9.97
CA VAL A 20 -3.59 1.30 9.73
C VAL A 20 -4.34 2.42 9.00
N GLY A 21 -5.11 2.09 7.96
CA GLY A 21 -5.91 3.05 7.22
C GLY A 21 -6.88 3.81 8.12
N ASP A 22 -7.60 3.10 8.99
CA ASP A 22 -8.56 3.68 9.93
C ASP A 22 -7.87 4.55 10.99
N VAL A 23 -6.78 4.07 11.60
CA VAL A 23 -6.02 4.83 12.61
C VAL A 23 -5.48 6.14 12.04
N ILE A 24 -4.92 6.09 10.83
CA ILE A 24 -4.36 7.26 10.17
C ILE A 24 -5.48 8.23 9.78
N THR A 25 -6.58 7.74 9.22
CA THR A 25 -7.75 8.55 8.87
C THR A 25 -8.36 9.22 10.11
N ALA A 26 -8.45 8.50 11.22
CA ALA A 26 -8.97 9.03 12.48
C ALA A 26 -8.07 10.12 13.11
N LYS A 27 -6.76 10.07 12.86
CA LYS A 27 -5.80 11.11 13.29
C LYS A 27 -5.79 12.32 12.35
N ALA A 28 -6.13 12.12 11.08
CA ALA A 28 -6.15 13.15 10.05
C ALA A 28 -7.49 13.91 9.96
N LYS A 29 -8.25 14.01 11.06
CA LYS A 29 -9.54 14.73 11.09
C LYS A 29 -9.37 16.16 10.57
N GLY A 30 -10.09 16.48 9.50
CA GLY A 30 -10.06 17.80 8.85
C GLY A 30 -9.24 17.85 7.56
N LEU A 31 -8.43 16.83 7.27
CA LEU A 31 -7.86 16.67 5.93
C LEU A 31 -8.93 16.15 4.97
N SER A 32 -8.98 16.78 3.82
CA SER A 32 -9.92 16.47 2.76
C SER A 32 -9.45 15.23 1.96
N LEU A 33 -8.16 14.91 2.03
CA LEU A 33 -7.52 13.80 1.30
C LEU A 33 -7.62 12.44 2.01
N PRO A 34 -7.79 11.32 1.27
CA PRO A 34 -7.74 9.95 1.80
C PRO A 34 -6.33 9.49 2.25
N ILE A 35 -5.75 10.17 3.24
CA ILE A 35 -4.34 9.97 3.64
C ILE A 35 -4.07 8.58 4.21
N GLY A 36 -5.09 7.88 4.73
CA GLY A 36 -4.98 6.49 5.15
C GLY A 36 -4.53 5.57 4.02
N ILE A 37 -5.16 5.68 2.84
CA ILE A 37 -4.82 4.84 1.69
C ILE A 37 -3.48 5.24 1.05
N VAL A 38 -3.12 6.54 1.07
CA VAL A 38 -1.75 6.96 0.70
C VAL A 38 -0.74 6.26 1.60
N THR A 39 -0.97 6.26 2.91
CA THR A 39 -0.03 5.72 3.90
C THR A 39 0.15 4.21 3.74
N VAL A 40 -0.91 3.43 3.60
CA VAL A 40 -0.80 1.97 3.43
C VAL A 40 -0.09 1.60 2.12
N ASN A 41 -0.35 2.31 1.02
CA ASN A 41 0.33 2.06 -0.26
C ASN A 41 1.82 2.41 -0.18
N VAL A 42 2.17 3.57 0.38
CA VAL A 42 3.57 4.01 0.53
C VAL A 42 4.35 3.11 1.48
N LEU A 43 3.81 2.79 2.65
CA LEU A 43 4.46 1.88 3.60
C LEU A 43 4.58 0.45 3.04
N GLY A 44 3.56 0.01 2.31
CA GLY A 44 3.56 -1.31 1.69
C GLY A 44 4.60 -1.41 0.58
N ALA A 45 4.71 -0.37 -0.25
CA ALA A 45 5.74 -0.27 -1.28
C ALA A 45 7.15 -0.23 -0.68
N LEU A 46 7.37 0.52 0.40
CA LEU A 46 8.64 0.53 1.15
C LEU A 46 9.02 -0.88 1.63
N GLY A 47 8.09 -1.54 2.33
CA GLY A 47 8.33 -2.88 2.86
C GLY A 47 8.56 -3.92 1.77
N LEU A 48 7.82 -3.83 0.66
CA LEU A 48 8.03 -4.69 -0.50
C LEU A 48 9.39 -4.42 -1.14
N GLY A 49 9.80 -3.16 -1.26
CA GLY A 49 11.13 -2.76 -1.74
C GLY A 49 12.24 -3.40 -0.92
N ILE A 50 12.17 -3.29 0.42
CA ILE A 50 13.11 -3.95 1.34
C ILE A 50 13.13 -5.46 1.08
N PHE A 51 11.95 -6.10 1.05
CA PHE A 51 11.84 -7.53 0.83
C PHE A 51 12.45 -7.97 -0.50
N THR A 52 12.23 -7.20 -1.58
CA THR A 52 12.83 -7.46 -2.90
C THR A 52 14.34 -7.24 -2.88
N GLY A 53 14.85 -6.21 -2.19
CA GLY A 53 16.27 -5.89 -2.08
C GLY A 53 17.09 -6.93 -1.31
N LEU A 54 16.46 -7.68 -0.40
CA LEU A 54 17.09 -8.81 0.30
C LEU A 54 17.39 -10.03 -0.59
N HIS A 55 17.00 -10.01 -1.88
CA HIS A 55 17.28 -11.09 -2.83
C HIS A 55 16.85 -12.49 -2.35
N VAL A 56 15.69 -12.59 -1.71
CA VAL A 56 15.16 -13.86 -1.20
C VAL A 56 14.97 -14.85 -2.35
N THR A 57 15.79 -15.90 -2.38
CA THR A 57 15.76 -16.94 -3.44
C THR A 57 14.67 -17.99 -3.24
N ASN A 58 14.04 -18.01 -2.07
CA ASN A 58 12.96 -18.95 -1.76
C ASN A 58 11.64 -18.51 -2.43
N ALA A 59 11.24 -19.22 -3.49
CA ALA A 59 10.04 -18.93 -4.25
C ALA A 59 8.75 -18.92 -3.42
N SER A 60 8.63 -19.81 -2.43
CA SER A 60 7.46 -19.84 -1.53
C SER A 60 7.39 -18.59 -0.65
N ALA A 61 8.53 -18.12 -0.13
CA ALA A 61 8.57 -16.89 0.65
C ALA A 61 8.16 -15.67 -0.19
N SER A 62 8.64 -15.59 -1.44
CA SER A 62 8.29 -14.50 -2.36
C SER A 62 6.79 -14.45 -2.68
N LEU A 63 6.14 -15.60 -2.86
CA LEU A 63 4.69 -15.64 -3.05
C LEU A 63 3.92 -15.30 -1.78
N ILE A 64 4.32 -15.83 -0.63
CA ILE A 64 3.59 -15.62 0.62
C ILE A 64 3.70 -14.16 1.08
N ILE A 65 4.90 -13.58 1.05
CA ILE A 65 5.15 -12.23 1.57
C ILE A 65 4.86 -11.18 0.48
N GLY A 66 5.39 -11.36 -0.72
CA GLY A 66 5.22 -10.42 -1.82
C GLY A 66 3.77 -10.40 -2.32
N THR A 67 3.30 -11.53 -2.86
CA THR A 67 1.95 -11.62 -3.42
C THR A 67 0.87 -11.66 -2.34
N GLY A 68 1.07 -12.43 -1.27
CA GLY A 68 0.10 -12.56 -0.17
C GLY A 68 0.02 -11.28 0.66
N PHE A 69 1.02 -11.06 1.52
CA PHE A 69 0.98 -9.96 2.50
C PHE A 69 1.00 -8.57 1.84
N PHE A 70 2.04 -8.22 1.09
CA PHE A 70 2.17 -6.88 0.51
C PHE A 70 1.12 -6.60 -0.57
N GLY A 71 0.74 -7.63 -1.35
CA GLY A 71 -0.35 -7.53 -2.31
C GLY A 71 -1.70 -7.22 -1.66
N ALA A 72 -1.99 -7.74 -0.46
CA ALA A 72 -3.23 -7.45 0.25
C ALA A 72 -3.15 -6.20 1.17
N PHE A 73 -1.95 -5.86 1.63
CA PHE A 73 -1.70 -4.67 2.45
C PHE A 73 -1.76 -3.38 1.63
N THR A 74 -1.34 -3.43 0.37
CA THR A 74 -1.53 -2.33 -0.59
C THR A 74 -2.87 -2.47 -1.31
N THR A 75 -3.39 -1.40 -1.91
CA THR A 75 -4.67 -1.44 -2.63
C THR A 75 -4.73 -0.40 -3.76
N PHE A 76 -4.84 -0.90 -5.00
CA PHE A 76 -5.10 -0.06 -6.17
C PHE A 76 -6.60 0.18 -6.39
N SER A 77 -7.46 -0.76 -5.99
CA SER A 77 -8.91 -0.67 -6.19
C SER A 77 -9.53 0.43 -5.31
N THR A 78 -9.17 0.47 -4.02
CA THR A 78 -9.64 1.54 -3.12
C THR A 78 -9.11 2.90 -3.56
N PHE A 79 -7.82 2.97 -3.94
CA PHE A 79 -7.20 4.15 -4.52
C PHE A 79 -7.98 4.67 -5.75
N SER A 80 -8.38 3.77 -6.65
CA SER A 80 -9.13 4.14 -7.86
C SER A 80 -10.51 4.71 -7.53
N VAL A 81 -11.24 4.06 -6.61
CA VAL A 81 -12.57 4.51 -6.16
C VAL A 81 -12.48 5.89 -5.53
N GLU A 82 -11.56 6.09 -4.59
CA GLU A 82 -11.40 7.38 -3.89
C GLU A 82 -10.96 8.49 -4.84
N SER A 83 -10.06 8.19 -5.78
CA SER A 83 -9.62 9.13 -6.82
C SER A 83 -10.79 9.65 -7.65
N VAL A 84 -11.66 8.74 -8.10
CA VAL A 84 -12.85 9.08 -8.89
C VAL A 84 -13.90 9.79 -8.04
N GLN A 85 -14.09 9.37 -6.78
CA GLN A 85 -15.03 10.04 -5.86
C GLN A 85 -14.66 11.52 -5.64
N LEU A 86 -13.38 11.85 -5.49
CA LEU A 86 -12.93 13.24 -5.41
C LEU A 86 -13.25 14.04 -6.69
N LEU A 87 -13.07 13.43 -7.87
CA LEU A 87 -13.44 14.07 -9.14
C LEU A 87 -14.95 14.30 -9.25
N LEU A 88 -15.76 13.30 -8.89
CA LEU A 88 -17.23 13.40 -8.90
C LEU A 88 -17.72 14.47 -7.91
N ALA A 89 -17.03 14.62 -6.77
CA ALA A 89 -17.26 15.68 -5.80
C ALA A 89 -16.73 17.06 -6.23
N LYS A 90 -16.29 17.22 -7.50
CA LYS A 90 -15.69 18.45 -8.05
C LYS A 90 -14.40 18.92 -7.35
N ARG A 91 -13.77 18.05 -6.55
CA ARG A 91 -12.52 18.32 -5.81
C ARG A 91 -11.31 17.89 -6.64
N VAL A 92 -11.17 18.50 -7.83
CA VAL A 92 -10.20 18.08 -8.85
C VAL A 92 -8.75 18.19 -8.38
N MET A 93 -8.39 19.30 -7.73
CA MET A 93 -7.01 19.49 -7.23
C MET A 93 -6.62 18.43 -6.21
N GLU A 94 -7.55 18.03 -5.34
CA GLU A 94 -7.30 17.02 -4.33
C GLU A 94 -7.20 15.62 -4.94
N SER A 95 -8.01 15.30 -5.95
CA SER A 95 -7.85 14.06 -6.71
C SER A 95 -6.48 13.98 -7.37
N ILE A 96 -6.04 15.05 -8.05
CA ILE A 96 -4.70 15.11 -8.66
C ILE A 96 -3.61 14.93 -7.60
N LEU A 97 -3.72 15.62 -6.48
CA LEU A 97 -2.75 15.51 -5.39
C LEU A 97 -2.74 14.10 -4.78
N TYR A 98 -3.90 13.49 -4.56
CA TYR A 98 -4.04 12.13 -4.05
C TYR A 98 -3.41 11.10 -5.01
N ILE A 99 -3.66 11.23 -6.31
CA ILE A 99 -3.05 10.40 -7.36
C ILE A 99 -1.54 10.56 -7.37
N ALA A 100 -1.04 11.79 -7.43
CA ALA A 100 0.38 12.07 -7.48
C ALA A 100 1.10 11.56 -6.23
N LEU A 101 0.57 11.84 -5.03
CA LEU A 101 1.15 11.38 -3.77
C LEU A 101 1.19 9.85 -3.68
N THR A 102 0.11 9.18 -4.08
CA THR A 102 0.06 7.72 -4.01
C THR A 102 1.05 7.09 -5.00
N LEU A 103 1.07 7.53 -6.26
CA LEU A 103 1.94 6.95 -7.28
C LEU A 103 3.41 7.30 -7.04
N CYS A 104 3.75 8.59 -6.97
CA CYS A 104 5.13 9.03 -6.78
C CYS A 104 5.65 8.57 -5.41
N GLY A 105 4.85 8.70 -4.36
CA GLY A 105 5.23 8.27 -3.02
C GLY A 105 5.52 6.78 -2.96
N SER A 106 4.67 5.94 -3.56
CA SER A 106 4.90 4.48 -3.56
C SER A 106 6.13 4.07 -4.36
N LEU A 107 6.36 4.69 -5.52
CA LEU A 107 7.56 4.41 -6.34
C LEU A 107 8.84 4.81 -5.62
N LEU A 108 8.88 6.02 -5.04
CA LEU A 108 10.02 6.49 -4.26
C LEU A 108 10.26 5.61 -3.03
N ALA A 109 9.19 5.26 -2.32
CA ALA A 109 9.28 4.40 -1.14
C ALA A 109 9.81 3.01 -1.48
N PHE A 110 9.31 2.39 -2.55
CA PHE A 110 9.85 1.11 -3.03
C PHE A 110 11.34 1.22 -3.35
N TRP A 111 11.75 2.25 -4.10
CA TRP A 111 13.14 2.44 -4.47
C TRP A 111 14.04 2.63 -3.25
N CYS A 112 13.65 3.50 -2.31
CA CYS A 112 14.34 3.68 -1.04
C CYS A 112 14.45 2.35 -0.26
N GLY A 113 13.36 1.59 -0.16
CA GLY A 113 13.34 0.31 0.54
C GLY A 113 14.29 -0.70 -0.08
N TRP A 114 14.29 -0.79 -1.41
CA TRP A 114 15.19 -1.66 -2.15
C TRP A 114 16.66 -1.26 -1.92
N THR A 115 16.99 0.03 -2.06
CA THR A 115 18.36 0.54 -1.85
C THR A 115 18.85 0.37 -0.41
N ILE A 116 17.99 0.47 0.60
CA ILE A 116 18.38 0.22 2.00
C ILE A 116 18.75 -1.25 2.24
N ALA A 117 18.14 -2.17 1.50
CA ALA A 117 18.31 -3.60 1.67
C ALA A 117 19.38 -4.22 0.77
N THR A 118 19.95 -3.45 -0.18
CA THR A 118 21.03 -3.88 -1.09
C THR A 118 22.38 -3.35 -0.62
#